data_AF-A0A6G0IQE4-F1
#
_entry.id   AF-A0A6G0IQE4-F1
#
_cell.length_a   1.000
_cell.length_b   1.000
_cell.length_c   1.000
_cell.angle_alpha   90.00
_cell.angle_beta   90.00
_cell.angle_gamma   90.00
#
_symmetry.space_group_name_H-M   'P 1'
#
loop_
_entity.id
_entity.type
_entity.pdbx_description
1 polymer ?
#
loop_
_entity_poly.entity_id
_entity_poly.type
_entity_poly.pdbx_seq_one_letter_code
_entity_poly.pdbx_strand_id
1 'polypeptide(L)'
;MARMLGCSSSYLHKKMKSIQISARKRFTPISDANLEEHVRRLHNQFPRSGSEMMRAYLHAEGIVVQRRRVRETLNRIDPAAAAQRWSQTVARRMYHVPFPNSLWHIDGHMRLIRWGFVTHAGIDGNTRLITYINCSTNNKALTVLSYFVRATCRDKEATLQVVQYTIKG
;
A
#
# COMPACT_ATOMS: atom_id res chain seq x y z
N MET A 1 1.83 -23.20 5.68
CA MET A 1 1.10 -24.06 6.62
C MET A 1 1.43 -25.53 6.41
N ALA A 2 1.14 -26.14 5.24
CA ALA A 2 1.45 -27.55 4.96
C ALA A 2 2.94 -27.93 5.17
N ARG A 3 3.86 -27.13 4.60
CA ARG A 3 5.31 -27.32 4.77
C ARG A 3 5.79 -27.17 6.23
N MET A 4 5.14 -26.31 7.03
CA MET A 4 5.47 -26.15 8.45
C MET A 4 4.96 -27.33 9.29
N LEU A 5 3.86 -27.96 8.87
CA LEU A 5 3.25 -29.11 9.53
C LEU A 5 3.78 -30.44 8.99
N GLY A 6 4.82 -30.44 8.16
CA GLY A 6 5.43 -31.64 7.60
C GLY A 6 4.50 -32.51 6.74
N CYS A 7 3.43 -31.95 6.17
CA CYS A 7 2.41 -32.70 5.44
C CYS A 7 2.15 -32.15 4.03
N SER A 8 1.53 -32.99 3.18
CA SER A 8 1.12 -32.56 1.85
C SER A 8 -0.08 -31.61 1.91
N SER A 9 -0.15 -30.64 0.99
CA SER A 9 -1.30 -29.72 0.91
C SER A 9 -2.63 -30.45 0.74
N SER A 10 -2.63 -31.58 0.03
CA SER A 10 -3.81 -32.44 -0.15
C SER A 10 -4.28 -33.08 1.16
N TYR A 11 -3.34 -33.56 1.99
CA TYR A 11 -3.65 -34.08 3.32
C TYR A 11 -4.26 -32.99 4.19
N LEU A 12 -3.67 -31.79 4.20
CA LEU A 12 -4.12 -30.66 4.99
C LEU A 12 -5.54 -30.23 4.57
N HIS A 13 -5.83 -30.10 3.27
CA HIS A 13 -7.18 -29.82 2.79
C HIS A 13 -8.20 -30.91 3.16
N LYS A 14 -7.82 -32.20 3.04
CA LYS A 14 -8.70 -33.33 3.40
C LYS A 14 -9.00 -33.34 4.91
N LYS A 15 -7.98 -33.09 5.74
CA LYS A 15 -8.10 -33.02 7.21
C LYS A 15 -8.93 -31.82 7.64
N MET A 16 -8.72 -30.64 7.04
CA MET A 16 -9.55 -29.44 7.27
C MET A 16 -11.03 -29.70 6.94
N LYS A 17 -11.31 -30.39 5.83
CA LYS A 17 -12.67 -30.78 5.45
C LYS A 17 -13.28 -31.78 6.44
N SER A 18 -12.52 -32.78 6.91
CA SER A 18 -13.02 -33.78 7.85
C SER A 18 -13.36 -33.20 9.22
N ILE A 19 -12.61 -32.19 9.67
CA ILE A 19 -12.86 -31.48 10.94
C ILE A 19 -13.79 -30.27 10.76
N GLN A 20 -14.46 -30.13 9.61
CA GLN A 20 -15.37 -29.02 9.28
C GLN A 20 -14.74 -27.62 9.43
N ILE A 21 -13.41 -27.53 9.39
CA ILE A 21 -12.69 -26.27 9.32
C ILE A 21 -12.66 -25.86 7.85
N SER A 22 -13.65 -25.08 7.48
CA SER A 22 -13.68 -24.42 6.18
C SER A 22 -12.75 -23.20 6.22
N ALA A 23 -11.72 -23.19 5.38
CA ALA A 23 -10.99 -21.95 5.04
C ALA A 23 -11.93 -20.87 4.45
N ARG A 24 -13.17 -21.24 4.09
CA ARG A 24 -14.21 -20.36 3.59
C ARG A 24 -15.23 -19.91 4.65
N LYS A 25 -15.07 -20.20 5.96
CA LYS A 25 -15.80 -19.48 7.02
C LYS A 25 -15.23 -18.05 7.12
N ARG A 26 -15.41 -17.27 6.05
CA ARG A 26 -14.82 -15.94 5.87
C ARG A 26 -15.55 -14.85 6.63
N PHE A 27 -16.82 -15.07 6.96
CA PHE A 27 -17.63 -14.07 7.63
C PHE A 27 -18.39 -14.69 8.81
N THR A 28 -18.42 -13.97 9.91
CA THR A 28 -19.19 -14.27 11.11
C THR A 28 -20.68 -14.14 10.77
N PRO A 29 -21.50 -15.17 11.08
CA PRO A 29 -22.94 -15.07 10.93
C PRO A 29 -23.49 -14.09 11.98
N ILE A 30 -23.67 -12.84 11.58
CA ILE A 30 -24.17 -11.74 12.43
C ILE A 30 -25.29 -11.01 11.70
N SER A 31 -26.38 -10.71 12.42
CA SER A 31 -27.49 -9.91 11.90
C SER A 31 -27.05 -8.47 11.63
N ASP A 32 -27.77 -7.74 10.78
CA ASP A 32 -27.46 -6.32 10.53
C ASP A 32 -27.68 -5.45 11.77
N ALA A 33 -28.65 -5.81 12.63
CA ALA A 33 -28.91 -5.12 13.89
C ALA A 33 -27.74 -5.28 14.88
N ASN A 34 -27.27 -6.51 15.11
CA ASN A 34 -26.15 -6.76 16.02
C ASN A 34 -24.86 -6.13 15.47
N LEU A 35 -24.65 -6.18 14.15
CA LEU A 35 -23.51 -5.50 13.53
C LEU A 35 -23.57 -3.99 13.75
N GLU A 36 -24.74 -3.38 13.62
CA GLU A 36 -24.93 -1.96 13.87
C GLU A 36 -24.61 -1.58 15.33
N GLU A 37 -25.02 -2.39 16.30
CA GLU A 37 -24.67 -2.18 17.70
C GLU A 37 -23.15 -2.18 17.94
N HIS A 38 -22.43 -3.16 17.38
CA HIS A 38 -20.97 -3.24 17.51
C HIS A 38 -20.30 -2.04 16.83
N VAL A 39 -20.73 -1.68 15.62
CA VAL A 39 -20.16 -0.54 14.90
C VAL A 39 -20.47 0.77 15.62
N ARG A 40 -21.67 0.93 16.21
CA ARG A 40 -22.04 2.14 16.97
C ARG A 40 -21.20 2.29 18.22
N ARG A 41 -20.98 1.20 18.98
CA ARG A 41 -20.07 1.20 20.14
C ARG A 41 -18.65 1.60 19.72
N LEU A 42 -18.11 0.97 18.68
CA LEU A 42 -16.75 1.26 18.19
C LEU A 42 -16.64 2.67 17.60
N HIS A 43 -17.67 3.17 16.92
CA HIS A 43 -17.71 4.54 16.39
C HIS A 43 -17.70 5.58 17.52
N ASN A 44 -18.44 5.32 18.61
CA ASN A 44 -18.41 6.20 19.78
C ASN A 44 -17.02 6.24 20.45
N GLN A 45 -16.29 5.12 20.45
CA GLN A 45 -14.91 5.07 20.96
C GLN A 45 -13.91 5.72 19.99
N PHE A 46 -14.12 5.56 18.68
CA PHE A 46 -13.18 6.01 17.64
C PHE A 46 -13.87 6.76 16.50
N PRO A 47 -14.41 7.97 16.74
CA PRO A 47 -15.36 8.66 15.83
C PRO A 47 -14.79 9.04 14.46
N ARG A 48 -13.47 9.14 14.32
CA ARG A 48 -12.81 9.47 13.04
C ARG A 48 -12.51 8.23 12.17
N SER A 49 -12.81 7.03 12.65
CA SER A 49 -12.39 5.78 12.01
C SER A 49 -13.16 5.48 10.74
N GLY A 50 -12.43 5.33 9.62
CA GLY A 50 -12.96 4.88 8.34
C GLY A 50 -13.46 3.43 8.35
N SER A 51 -14.15 3.03 7.29
CA SER A 51 -14.68 1.65 7.15
C SER A 51 -13.61 0.57 7.24
N GLU A 52 -12.37 0.87 6.82
CA GLU A 52 -11.27 -0.08 6.91
C GLU A 52 -10.78 -0.27 8.33
N MET A 53 -10.62 0.82 9.08
CA MET A 53 -10.27 0.76 10.51
C MET A 53 -11.39 0.10 11.30
N MET A 54 -12.65 0.44 11.00
CA MET A 54 -13.80 -0.20 11.65
C MET A 54 -13.84 -1.72 11.40
N ARG A 55 -13.53 -2.16 10.17
CA ARG A 55 -13.38 -3.59 9.88
C ARG A 55 -12.23 -4.23 10.65
N ALA A 56 -11.12 -3.52 10.84
CA ALA A 56 -10.00 -4.00 11.63
C ALA A 56 -10.36 -4.16 13.12
N TYR A 57 -11.11 -3.21 13.70
CA TYR A 57 -11.61 -3.33 15.08
C TYR A 57 -12.56 -4.50 15.25
N LEU A 58 -13.55 -4.65 14.35
CA LEU A 58 -14.43 -5.81 14.35
C LEU A 58 -13.64 -7.12 14.23
N HIS A 59 -12.62 -7.16 13.37
CA HIS A 59 -11.76 -8.32 13.23
C HIS A 59 -10.96 -8.62 14.51
N ALA A 60 -10.51 -7.60 15.23
CA ALA A 60 -9.84 -7.76 16.53
C ALA A 60 -10.80 -8.34 17.59
N GLU A 61 -12.10 -8.06 17.49
CA GLU A 61 -13.17 -8.67 18.30
C GLU A 61 -13.64 -10.03 17.78
N GLY A 62 -12.98 -10.60 16.76
CA GLY A 62 -13.35 -11.89 16.16
C GLY A 62 -14.56 -11.84 15.21
N ILE A 63 -15.03 -10.64 14.87
CA ILE A 63 -16.15 -10.41 13.95
C ILE A 63 -15.60 -10.10 12.57
N VAL A 64 -15.70 -11.07 11.66
CA VAL A 64 -15.29 -10.89 10.27
C VAL A 64 -16.54 -10.63 9.42
N VAL A 65 -16.62 -9.47 8.77
CA VAL A 65 -17.79 -9.08 7.97
C VAL A 65 -17.38 -8.49 6.62
N GLN A 66 -18.30 -8.51 5.65
CA GLN A 66 -18.08 -7.94 4.34
C GLN A 66 -17.80 -6.43 4.45
N ARG A 67 -16.80 -5.93 3.69
CA ARG A 67 -16.49 -4.49 3.62
C ARG A 67 -17.72 -3.64 3.29
N ARG A 68 -18.58 -4.15 2.40
CA ARG A 68 -19.84 -3.48 2.01
C ARG A 68 -20.75 -3.22 3.22
N ARG A 69 -20.99 -4.24 4.07
CA ARG A 69 -21.85 -4.12 5.25
C ARG A 69 -21.31 -3.11 6.25
N VAL A 70 -20.01 -3.13 6.55
CA VAL A 70 -19.38 -2.15 7.45
C VAL A 70 -19.55 -0.72 6.92
N ARG A 71 -19.33 -0.52 5.61
CA ARG A 71 -19.50 0.80 4.97
C ARG A 71 -20.95 1.29 5.04
N GLU A 72 -21.91 0.42 4.73
CA GLU A 72 -23.34 0.76 4.78
C GLU A 72 -23.80 1.05 6.20
N THR A 73 -23.37 0.26 7.19
CA THR A 73 -23.68 0.49 8.60
C THR A 73 -23.07 1.80 9.10
N LEU A 74 -21.81 2.11 8.77
CA LEU A 74 -21.21 3.41 9.12
C LEU A 74 -21.93 4.59 8.46
N ASN A 75 -22.36 4.43 7.20
CA ASN A 75 -23.12 5.48 6.51
C ASN A 75 -24.52 5.69 7.11
N ARG A 76 -25.13 4.64 7.67
CA ARG A 76 -26.40 4.75 8.41
C ARG A 76 -26.21 5.42 9.78
N ILE A 77 -25.13 5.11 10.49
CA ILE A 77 -24.83 5.67 11.81
C ILE A 77 -24.43 7.15 11.72
N ASP A 78 -23.55 7.49 10.77
CA ASP A 78 -22.98 8.83 10.64
C ASP A 78 -22.79 9.20 9.15
N PRO A 79 -23.88 9.57 8.45
CA PRO A 79 -23.82 9.96 7.05
C PRO A 79 -23.01 11.23 6.84
N ALA A 80 -22.99 12.14 7.83
CA ALA A 80 -22.24 13.39 7.76
C ALA A 80 -20.72 13.12 7.76
N ALA A 81 -20.21 12.30 8.69
CA ALA A 81 -18.80 11.93 8.69
C ALA A 81 -18.40 11.07 7.48
N ALA A 82 -19.32 10.25 6.96
CA ALA A 82 -19.10 9.55 5.69
C ALA A 82 -18.93 10.52 4.52
N ALA A 83 -19.83 11.51 4.39
CA ALA A 83 -19.76 12.54 3.36
C ALA A 83 -18.51 13.41 3.48
N GLN A 84 -18.14 13.83 4.69
CA GLN A 84 -16.92 14.61 4.94
C GLN A 84 -15.65 13.89 4.50
N ARG A 85 -15.58 12.56 4.71
CA ARG A 85 -14.43 11.77 4.24
C ARG A 85 -14.36 11.66 2.72
N TRP A 86 -15.50 11.71 2.04
CA TRP A 86 -15.55 11.67 0.58
C TRP A 86 -15.27 13.06 -0.03
N SER A 87 -15.63 14.13 0.67
CA SER A 87 -15.37 15.50 0.24
C SER A 87 -13.93 15.97 0.52
N GLN A 88 -13.23 15.34 1.47
CA GLN A 88 -11.80 15.57 1.72
C GLN A 88 -10.94 15.10 0.54
N THR A 89 -10.92 15.90 -0.51
CA THR A 89 -9.91 15.77 -1.57
C THR A 89 -8.60 16.33 -1.01
N VAL A 90 -7.53 15.53 -1.06
CA VAL A 90 -6.19 16.02 -0.77
C VAL A 90 -5.91 17.19 -1.70
N ALA A 91 -5.80 18.40 -1.15
CA ALA A 91 -5.44 19.60 -1.91
C ALA A 91 -4.04 19.38 -2.50
N ARG A 92 -3.99 19.05 -3.79
CA ARG A 92 -2.71 18.86 -4.49
C ARG A 92 -2.15 20.25 -4.78
N ARG A 93 -1.06 20.60 -4.11
CA ARG A 93 -0.28 21.80 -4.45
C ARG A 93 0.27 21.65 -5.87
N MET A 94 0.35 22.75 -6.60
CA MET A 94 1.08 22.78 -7.87
C MET A 94 2.54 22.46 -7.57
N TYR A 95 3.01 21.32 -8.07
CA TYR A 95 4.38 20.89 -7.87
C TYR A 95 5.25 21.49 -8.98
N HIS A 96 6.27 22.27 -8.60
CA HIS A 96 7.20 22.92 -9.53
C HIS A 96 8.64 22.83 -9.01
N VAL A 97 9.55 22.44 -9.89
CA VAL A 97 11.01 22.44 -9.66
C VAL A 97 11.63 23.23 -10.81
N PRO A 98 12.52 24.20 -10.55
CA PRO A 98 12.90 25.19 -11.56
C PRO A 98 13.73 24.63 -12.72
N PHE A 99 14.55 23.60 -12.51
CA PHE A 99 15.44 23.08 -13.56
C PHE A 99 15.59 21.55 -13.54
N PRO A 100 15.83 20.89 -14.67
CA PRO A 100 16.27 19.50 -14.72
C PRO A 100 17.49 19.26 -13.83
N ASN A 101 17.55 18.13 -13.14
CA ASN A 101 18.63 17.72 -12.24
C ASN A 101 18.88 18.65 -11.03
N SER A 102 18.00 19.61 -10.76
CA SER A 102 18.09 20.46 -9.55
C SER A 102 17.55 19.79 -8.29
N LEU A 103 16.67 18.79 -8.43
CA LEU A 103 16.12 18.02 -7.32
C LEU A 103 15.68 16.64 -7.79
N TRP A 104 16.13 15.58 -7.12
CA TRP A 104 15.67 14.21 -7.36
C TRP A 104 14.83 13.70 -6.18
N HIS A 105 13.74 13.01 -6.49
CA HIS A 105 12.98 12.22 -5.52
C HIS A 105 13.45 10.79 -5.55
N ILE A 106 13.75 10.23 -4.39
CA ILE A 106 14.17 8.84 -4.25
C ILE A 106 13.18 8.12 -3.35
N ASP A 107 12.67 6.98 -3.81
CA ASP A 107 11.75 6.15 -3.05
C ASP A 107 12.06 4.66 -3.19
N GLY A 108 11.66 3.89 -2.16
CA GLY A 108 11.80 2.45 -2.06
C GLY A 108 10.44 1.75 -2.10
N HIS A 109 10.15 1.03 -3.18
CA HIS A 109 8.94 0.23 -3.30
C HIS A 109 9.09 -1.15 -2.68
N MET A 110 8.31 -1.40 -1.63
CA MET A 110 8.42 -2.60 -0.79
C MET A 110 7.30 -3.62 -1.00
N ARG A 111 6.52 -3.56 -2.10
CA ARG A 111 5.43 -4.54 -2.31
C ARG A 111 5.93 -5.99 -2.42
N LEU A 112 7.19 -6.17 -2.82
CA LEU A 112 7.82 -7.48 -2.96
C LEU A 112 8.69 -7.89 -1.75
N ILE A 113 8.60 -7.16 -0.62
CA ILE A 113 9.43 -7.41 0.57
C ILE A 113 9.26 -8.83 1.13
N ARG A 114 8.08 -9.44 0.94
CA ARG A 114 7.81 -10.83 1.36
C ARG A 114 8.72 -11.85 0.66
N TRP A 115 9.16 -11.56 -0.56
CA TRP A 115 10.11 -12.38 -1.31
C TRP A 115 11.55 -11.87 -1.17
N GLY A 116 11.78 -10.91 -0.27
CA GLY A 116 13.09 -10.31 -0.03
C GLY A 116 13.50 -9.28 -1.07
N PHE A 117 12.59 -8.74 -1.88
CA PHE A 117 12.92 -7.75 -2.91
C PHE A 117 12.42 -6.35 -2.56
N VAL A 118 13.27 -5.34 -2.79
CA VAL A 118 12.97 -3.91 -2.68
C VAL A 118 13.44 -3.21 -3.94
N THR A 119 12.53 -2.50 -4.60
CA THR A 119 12.84 -1.70 -5.79
C THR A 119 13.11 -0.27 -5.36
N HIS A 120 14.29 0.25 -5.65
CA HIS A 120 14.69 1.63 -5.40
C HIS A 120 14.68 2.40 -6.70
N ALA A 121 14.05 3.56 -6.72
CA ALA A 121 14.01 4.41 -7.91
C ALA A 121 14.26 5.87 -7.57
N GLY A 122 14.93 6.56 -8.48
CA GLY A 122 15.09 8.01 -8.48
C GLY A 122 14.31 8.62 -9.64
N ILE A 123 13.65 9.76 -9.41
CA ILE A 123 12.94 10.54 -10.43
C ILE A 123 13.38 12.00 -10.33
N ASP A 124 13.70 12.60 -11.47
CA ASP A 124 13.97 14.04 -11.55
C ASP A 124 12.70 14.86 -11.30
N GLY A 125 12.79 15.84 -10.40
CA GLY A 125 11.67 16.62 -9.92
C GLY A 125 11.08 17.54 -10.99
N ASN A 126 11.88 18.02 -11.95
CA ASN A 126 11.42 18.89 -13.01
C ASN A 126 10.84 18.08 -14.18
N THR A 127 11.67 17.24 -14.79
CA THR A 127 11.34 16.48 -16.01
C THR A 127 10.45 15.27 -15.76
N ARG A 128 10.37 14.78 -14.51
CA ARG A 128 9.69 13.55 -14.12
C ARG A 128 10.26 12.28 -14.76
N LEU A 129 11.45 12.37 -15.34
CA LEU A 129 12.15 11.21 -15.89
C LEU A 129 12.77 10.38 -14.76
N ILE A 130 12.79 9.07 -14.98
CA ILE A 130 13.42 8.12 -14.06
C ILE A 130 14.94 8.22 -14.24
N THR A 131 15.65 8.64 -13.19
CA THR A 131 17.11 8.77 -13.19
C THR A 131 17.79 7.43 -12.94
N TYR A 132 17.16 6.58 -12.12
CA TYR A 132 17.52 5.17 -12.01
C TYR A 132 16.37 4.32 -11.47
N ILE A 133 16.42 3.02 -11.75
CA ILE A 133 15.57 2.02 -11.12
C ILE A 133 16.37 0.72 -10.92
N ASN A 134 16.46 0.25 -9.69
CA ASN A 134 17.24 -0.94 -9.34
C ASN A 134 16.49 -1.76 -8.29
N CYS A 135 16.52 -3.09 -8.45
CA CYS A 135 16.02 -4.01 -7.44
C CYS A 135 17.16 -4.53 -6.59
N SER A 136 16.93 -4.66 -5.28
CA SER A 136 17.91 -5.17 -4.32
C SER A 136 17.23 -6.08 -3.31
N THR A 137 18.02 -6.86 -2.59
CA THR A 137 17.51 -7.78 -1.56
C THR A 137 17.48 -7.16 -0.16
N ASN A 138 17.67 -5.85 -0.04
CA ASN A 138 17.76 -5.15 1.23
C ASN A 138 17.24 -3.70 1.12
N ASN A 139 17.00 -3.06 2.27
CA ASN A 139 16.56 -1.67 2.34
C ASN A 139 17.61 -0.75 3.01
N LYS A 140 18.91 -1.02 2.77
CA LYS A 140 19.99 -0.25 3.41
C LYS A 140 20.20 1.08 2.68
N ALA A 141 20.41 2.15 3.44
CA ALA A 141 20.73 3.47 2.89
C ALA A 141 21.97 3.45 1.99
N LEU A 142 22.99 2.65 2.33
CA LEU A 142 24.21 2.49 1.51
C LEU A 142 23.91 1.93 0.10
N THR A 143 22.93 1.04 -0.02
CA THR A 143 22.52 0.49 -1.33
C THR A 143 21.88 1.60 -2.17
N VAL A 144 20.98 2.40 -1.59
CA VAL A 144 20.36 3.56 -2.25
C VAL A 144 21.41 4.59 -2.66
N LEU A 145 22.35 4.93 -1.76
CA LEU A 145 23.46 5.85 -2.04
C LEU A 145 24.30 5.37 -3.23
N SER A 146 24.60 4.07 -3.30
CA SER A 146 25.38 3.50 -4.40
C SER A 146 24.65 3.63 -5.76
N TYR A 147 23.33 3.49 -5.78
CA TYR A 147 22.53 3.67 -7.01
C TYR A 147 22.46 5.14 -7.41
N PHE A 148 22.27 6.03 -6.44
CA PHE A 148 22.29 7.47 -6.67
C PHE A 148 23.62 7.93 -7.29
N VAL A 149 24.76 7.57 -6.68
CA VAL A 149 26.09 7.93 -7.19
C VAL A 149 26.28 7.41 -8.61
N ARG A 150 25.95 6.14 -8.88
CA ARG A 150 26.06 5.56 -10.23
C ARG A 150 25.21 6.31 -11.25
N ALA A 151 24.00 6.71 -10.89
CA ALA A 151 23.11 7.47 -11.77
C ALA A 151 23.71 8.86 -12.09
N THR A 152 24.20 9.58 -11.09
CA THR A 152 24.83 10.90 -11.31
C THR A 152 26.09 10.83 -12.18
N CYS A 153 26.82 9.71 -12.15
CA CYS A 153 27.97 9.50 -13.03
C CYS A 153 27.53 9.26 -14.49
N ARG A 154 26.41 8.56 -14.72
CA ARG A 154 25.86 8.31 -16.06
C ARG A 154 25.27 9.56 -16.70
N ASP A 155 24.59 10.40 -15.92
CA ASP A 155 23.97 11.62 -16.45
C ASP A 155 25.00 12.63 -16.96
N LYS A 156 26.24 12.59 -16.45
CA LYS A 156 27.34 13.40 -17.01
C LYS A 156 27.72 12.98 -18.43
N GLU A 157 27.66 11.69 -18.75
CA GLU A 157 27.90 11.19 -20.11
C GLU A 157 26.72 11.51 -21.05
N ALA A 158 25.48 11.38 -20.57
CA ALA A 158 24.28 11.69 -21.37
C ALA A 158 24.16 13.20 -21.67
N THR A 159 24.50 14.07 -20.72
CA THR A 159 24.49 15.53 -20.92
C THR A 159 25.51 15.95 -21.99
N LEU A 160 26.68 15.31 -22.02
CA LEU A 160 27.70 15.56 -23.06
C LEU A 160 27.21 15.15 -24.47
N GLN A 161 26.41 14.09 -24.60
CA GLN A 161 25.82 13.69 -25.87
C GLN A 161 24.70 14.65 -26.34
N VAL A 162 23.85 15.14 -25.43
CA VAL A 162 22.80 16.10 -25.79
C VAL A 162 23.37 17.45 -26.23
N VAL A 163 24.42 17.94 -25.55
CA VAL A 163 25.09 19.20 -25.93
C VAL A 163 25.78 19.08 -27.31
N GLN A 164 26.32 17.92 -27.67
CA GLN A 164 26.89 17.71 -29.01
C GLN A 164 25.84 17.73 -30.14
N TYR A 165 24.59 17.35 -29.86
CA TYR A 165 23.50 17.41 -30.85
C TYR A 165 22.90 18.81 -31.02
N THR A 166 23.02 19.72 -30.05
CA THR A 166 22.47 21.08 -30.15
C THR A 166 23.44 22.09 -30.81
N ILE A 167 24.73 21.80 -30.89
CA ILE A 167 25.75 22.72 -31.48
C ILE A 167 25.99 22.42 -32.99
N LYS A 168 25.26 21.46 -33.58
CA LYS A 168 25.31 21.14 -35.02
C LYS A 168 23.98 21.34 -35.76
N GLY A 169 23.15 22.26 -35.27
CA GLY A 169 21.92 22.73 -35.95
C GLY A 169 22.06 24.18 -36.37
#